data_AF-A0A231MVY5-F1
#
_entry.id   AF-A0A231MVY5-F1
#
_cell.length_a   1.000
_cell.length_b   1.000
_cell.length_c   1.000
_cell.angle_alpha   90.00
_cell.angle_beta   90.00
_cell.angle_gamma   90.00
#
_symmetry.space_group_name_H-M   'P 1'
#
loop_
_entity.id
_entity.type
_entity.pdbx_description
1 polymer ?
#
loop_
_entity_poly.entity_id
_entity_poly.type
_entity_poly.pdbx_seq_one_letter_code
_entity_poly.pdbx_strand_id
1 'polypeptide(L)'
;MKLFRSGLVLAAAVLGGCTLPNPYSSQPAPVTPATPGTQPAAPVVQPPLRPTPPPVIELPEPPVVTPLPEARSANLDQLADGLAARLRNSGVLGEVNGVVLLDEIRNLAGSPVDTRGLTERLRANLAGSLRFADSARVSSLRQQLAYQDGRADMAALVRLGRQSGADYVLSGNLNRSGTGFSLQGQLMEIASGEVLWSDSVSGR
;
A
#
# COMPACT_ATOMS: atom_id res chain seq x y z
N MET A 1 -40.34 -20.43 34.01
CA MET A 1 -40.88 -20.93 32.72
C MET A 1 -42.36 -20.61 32.65
N LYS A 2 -42.77 -19.68 31.79
CA LYS A 2 -44.18 -19.43 31.44
C LYS A 2 -44.22 -19.22 29.93
N LEU A 3 -44.75 -20.21 29.21
CA LEU A 3 -45.09 -20.12 27.80
C LEU A 3 -46.40 -19.35 27.69
N PHE A 4 -46.44 -18.30 26.87
CA PHE A 4 -47.69 -17.73 26.37
C PHE A 4 -47.64 -17.70 24.85
N ARG A 5 -48.44 -18.59 24.27
CA ARG A 5 -48.93 -18.53 22.88
C ARG A 5 -50.00 -17.44 22.82
N SER A 6 -50.01 -16.62 21.77
CA SER A 6 -51.21 -16.15 21.05
C SER A 6 -50.92 -14.93 20.17
N GLY A 7 -51.53 -14.91 18.98
CA GLY A 7 -52.04 -13.68 18.36
C GLY A 7 -51.27 -13.13 17.17
N LEU A 8 -51.51 -13.71 15.98
CA LEU A 8 -51.31 -13.03 14.70
C LEU A 8 -52.31 -11.86 14.60
N VAL A 9 -51.84 -10.64 14.45
CA VAL A 9 -52.64 -9.51 13.93
C VAL A 9 -51.80 -8.82 12.84
N LEU A 10 -52.24 -8.97 11.59
CA LEU A 10 -51.77 -8.16 10.47
C LEU A 10 -52.29 -6.73 10.67
N ALA A 11 -51.38 -5.77 10.73
CA ALA A 11 -51.68 -4.36 10.52
C ALA A 11 -50.79 -3.85 9.38
N ALA A 12 -51.41 -3.61 8.23
CA ALA A 12 -50.78 -2.96 7.09
C ALA A 12 -50.62 -1.47 7.40
N ALA A 13 -49.37 -1.00 7.46
CA ALA A 13 -49.03 0.42 7.55
C ALA A 13 -48.23 0.81 6.30
N VAL A 14 -48.90 1.53 5.40
CA VAL A 14 -48.31 2.15 4.22
C VAL A 14 -47.65 3.45 4.68
N LEU A 15 -46.32 3.55 4.59
CA LEU A 15 -45.59 4.79 4.77
C LEU A 15 -44.68 5.02 3.57
N GLY A 16 -44.90 6.15 2.92
CA GLY A 16 -44.37 6.50 1.60
C GLY A 16 -42.84 6.58 1.57
N GLY A 17 -42.28 5.94 0.55
CA GLY A 17 -40.89 6.14 0.16
C GLY A 17 -40.75 7.45 -0.60
N CYS A 18 -39.90 8.35 -0.11
CA CYS A 18 -39.33 9.42 -0.91
C CYS A 18 -38.43 8.79 -1.99
N THR A 19 -38.88 8.78 -3.25
CA THR A 19 -38.02 8.40 -4.37
C THR A 19 -37.14 9.61 -4.73
N LEU A 20 -35.85 9.51 -4.43
CA LEU A 20 -34.83 10.46 -4.88
C LEU A 20 -34.67 10.33 -6.41
N PRO A 21 -34.57 11.43 -7.18
CA PRO A 21 -34.35 11.36 -8.63
C PRO A 21 -33.00 10.70 -8.96
N ASN A 22 -33.03 9.64 -9.75
CA ASN A 22 -31.84 8.93 -10.21
C ASN A 22 -31.15 9.75 -11.33
N PRO A 23 -29.91 10.24 -11.16
CA PRO A 23 -29.26 11.12 -12.14
C PRO A 23 -28.72 10.40 -13.39
N TYR A 24 -28.89 9.09 -13.50
CA TYR A 24 -28.40 8.27 -14.61
C TYR A 24 -29.53 7.79 -15.52
N SER A 25 -30.35 8.73 -16.04
CA SER A 25 -31.25 8.42 -17.16
C SER A 25 -30.70 9.04 -18.43
N SER A 26 -29.93 8.25 -19.18
CA SER A 26 -29.43 8.64 -20.50
C SER A 26 -30.48 8.28 -21.55
N GLN A 27 -31.32 9.24 -21.92
CA GLN A 27 -32.16 9.13 -23.12
C GLN A 27 -31.26 9.37 -24.36
N PRO A 28 -31.17 8.45 -25.33
CA PRO A 28 -30.43 8.70 -26.57
C PRO A 28 -31.17 9.75 -27.42
N ALA A 29 -30.44 10.71 -27.98
CA ALA A 29 -31.01 11.76 -28.82
C ALA A 29 -31.49 11.20 -30.18
N PRO A 30 -32.57 11.74 -30.78
CA PRO A 30 -33.08 11.28 -32.07
C PRO A 30 -32.16 11.75 -33.20
N VAL A 31 -31.78 10.85 -34.10
CA VAL A 31 -31.06 11.21 -35.33
C VAL A 31 -32.05 11.48 -36.46
N THR A 32 -31.89 12.61 -37.13
CA THR A 32 -32.67 13.00 -38.33
C THR A 32 -31.88 12.64 -39.59
N PRO A 33 -32.48 12.03 -40.63
CA PRO A 33 -31.78 11.74 -41.89
C PRO A 33 -31.69 13.00 -42.77
N ALA A 34 -30.54 13.23 -43.42
CA ALA A 34 -30.36 14.30 -44.39
C ALA A 34 -30.86 13.91 -45.79
N THR A 35 -31.68 14.76 -46.41
CA THR A 35 -32.13 14.65 -47.82
C THR A 35 -31.16 15.38 -48.78
N PRO A 36 -31.07 14.98 -50.07
CA PRO A 36 -30.03 15.44 -51.00
C PRO A 36 -30.41 16.73 -51.76
N GLY A 37 -29.44 17.64 -51.95
CA GLY A 37 -29.53 18.83 -52.79
C GLY A 37 -28.18 19.20 -53.41
N THR A 38 -28.21 19.51 -54.70
CA THR A 38 -27.17 19.49 -55.75
C THR A 38 -26.09 20.61 -55.77
N GLN A 39 -24.89 20.20 -56.23
CA GLN A 39 -23.67 20.95 -56.65
C GLN A 39 -23.92 21.97 -57.80
N PRO A 40 -23.08 23.02 -58.05
CA PRO A 40 -21.74 22.88 -58.68
C PRO A 40 -20.66 23.92 -58.25
N ALA A 41 -19.36 23.63 -58.27
CA ALA A 41 -18.48 23.84 -59.44
C ALA A 41 -17.15 23.04 -59.36
N ALA A 42 -16.61 22.70 -60.53
CA ALA A 42 -15.45 21.86 -60.80
C ALA A 42 -14.08 22.59 -60.61
N PRO A 43 -12.94 21.87 -60.64
CA PRO A 43 -11.78 22.12 -59.77
C PRO A 43 -10.68 22.99 -60.39
N VAL A 44 -10.05 23.84 -59.58
CA VAL A 44 -8.70 24.35 -59.85
C VAL A 44 -7.70 23.35 -59.26
N VAL A 45 -6.88 22.75 -60.12
CA VAL A 45 -5.83 21.80 -59.71
C VAL A 45 -4.79 22.54 -58.87
N GLN A 46 -4.76 22.25 -57.56
CA GLN A 46 -3.68 22.69 -56.68
C GLN A 46 -2.52 21.67 -56.77
N PRO A 47 -1.25 22.10 -56.86
CA PRO A 47 -0.10 21.19 -56.76
C PRO A 47 -0.12 20.45 -55.41
N PRO A 48 0.42 19.22 -55.31
CA PRO A 48 0.40 18.50 -54.05
C PRO A 48 1.20 19.26 -52.99
N LEU A 49 0.50 19.73 -51.95
CA LEU A 49 1.10 20.23 -50.72
C LEU A 49 1.93 19.08 -50.14
N ARG A 50 3.24 19.33 -49.94
CA ARG A 50 4.09 18.39 -49.21
C ARG A 50 3.49 18.19 -47.82
N PRO A 51 3.38 16.95 -47.31
CA PRO A 51 2.94 16.75 -45.94
C PRO A 51 3.95 17.41 -45.00
N THR A 52 3.50 18.42 -44.27
CA THR A 52 4.22 18.90 -43.10
C THR A 52 4.25 17.77 -42.07
N PRO A 53 5.42 17.48 -41.45
CA PRO A 53 5.49 16.51 -40.37
C PRO A 53 4.51 16.94 -39.26
N PRO A 54 3.83 15.99 -38.60
CA PRO A 54 2.90 16.32 -37.54
C PRO A 54 3.63 17.11 -36.44
N PRO A 55 2.96 18.05 -35.78
CA PRO A 55 3.54 18.73 -34.63
C PRO A 55 3.93 17.65 -33.61
N VAL A 56 5.21 17.61 -33.24
CA VAL A 56 5.66 16.84 -32.09
C VAL A 56 4.96 17.45 -30.89
N ILE A 57 3.97 16.73 -30.35
CA ILE A 57 3.48 17.02 -29.02
C ILE A 57 4.67 16.71 -28.11
N GLU A 58 5.33 17.74 -27.59
CA GLU A 58 6.25 17.59 -26.47
C GLU A 58 5.43 17.02 -25.33
N LEU A 59 5.53 15.70 -25.15
CA LEU A 59 5.09 15.05 -23.94
C LEU A 59 5.89 15.74 -22.83
N PRO A 60 5.26 16.32 -21.80
CA PRO A 60 6.00 16.94 -20.71
C PRO A 60 7.01 15.91 -20.21
N GLU A 61 8.30 16.28 -20.21
CA GLU A 61 9.35 15.42 -19.69
C GLU A 61 8.91 14.89 -18.31
N PRO A 62 9.12 13.60 -18.03
CA PRO A 62 8.85 13.08 -16.70
C PRO A 62 9.56 14.00 -15.69
N PRO A 63 8.89 14.42 -14.61
CA PRO A 63 9.48 15.35 -13.67
C PRO A 63 10.86 14.83 -13.28
N VAL A 64 11.89 15.67 -13.46
CA VAL A 64 13.26 15.37 -13.04
C VAL A 64 13.16 14.85 -11.61
N VAL A 65 13.45 13.56 -11.45
CA VAL A 65 13.42 12.91 -10.14
C VAL A 65 14.51 13.61 -9.36
N THR A 66 14.17 14.57 -8.49
CA THR A 66 15.14 15.18 -7.59
C THR A 66 15.76 14.02 -6.83
N PRO A 67 17.06 13.70 -7.01
CA PRO A 67 17.66 12.62 -6.27
C PRO A 67 17.46 12.95 -4.79
N LEU A 68 16.90 12.01 -4.02
CA LEU A 68 16.91 12.15 -2.57
C LEU A 68 18.34 12.55 -2.17
N PRO A 69 18.54 13.52 -1.26
CA PRO A 69 19.88 13.88 -0.83
C PRO A 69 20.62 12.61 -0.41
N GLU A 70 21.64 12.20 -1.17
CA GLU A 70 22.27 10.88 -1.03
C GLU A 70 22.81 10.66 0.40
N ALA A 71 23.25 11.74 1.05
CA ALA A 71 23.65 11.73 2.46
C ALA A 71 22.52 11.33 3.42
N ARG A 72 21.27 11.76 3.16
CA ARG A 72 20.11 11.34 3.98
C ARG A 72 19.84 9.86 3.79
N SER A 73 19.95 9.36 2.56
CA SER A 73 19.79 7.93 2.25
C SER A 73 20.82 7.09 2.98
N ALA A 74 22.11 7.47 2.92
CA ALA A 74 23.21 6.79 3.60
C ALA A 74 23.06 6.77 5.13
N ASN A 75 22.53 7.84 5.73
CA ASN A 75 22.29 7.88 7.17
C ASN A 75 21.12 6.98 7.59
N LEU A 76 20.05 6.92 6.80
CA LEU A 76 18.92 6.02 7.06
C LEU A 76 19.34 4.56 6.91
N ASP A 77 20.13 4.28 5.89
CA ASP A 77 20.78 3.00 5.64
C ASP A 77 21.56 2.50 6.86
N GLN A 78 22.38 3.36 7.48
CA GLN A 78 23.11 3.06 8.70
C GLN A 78 22.21 2.69 9.89
N LEU A 79 20.98 3.21 9.95
CA LEU A 79 20.02 2.82 10.99
C LEU A 79 19.57 1.38 10.81
N ALA A 80 19.28 0.96 9.58
CA ALA A 80 18.88 -0.41 9.28
C ALA A 80 20.05 -1.39 9.50
N ASP A 81 21.26 -1.00 9.09
CA ASP A 81 22.49 -1.76 9.34
C ASP A 81 22.76 -1.91 10.85
N GLY A 82 22.66 -0.81 11.60
CA GLY A 82 22.85 -0.81 13.04
C GLY A 82 21.81 -1.65 13.79
N LEU A 83 20.54 -1.57 13.40
CA LEU A 83 19.46 -2.35 14.00
C LEU A 83 19.66 -3.85 13.73
N ALA A 84 20.02 -4.21 12.50
CA ALA A 84 20.34 -5.60 12.16
C ALA A 84 21.52 -6.14 12.99
N ALA A 85 22.56 -5.32 13.18
CA ALA A 85 23.70 -5.69 14.02
C ALA A 85 23.29 -5.89 15.49
N ARG A 86 22.43 -5.03 16.04
CA ARG A 86 21.89 -5.18 17.41
C ARG A 86 21.14 -6.49 17.58
N LEU A 87 20.26 -6.83 16.63
CA LEU A 87 19.52 -8.09 16.65
C LEU A 87 20.45 -9.31 16.52
N ARG A 88 21.47 -9.24 15.68
CA ARG A 88 22.46 -10.33 15.55
C ARG A 88 23.29 -10.53 16.82
N ASN A 89 23.60 -9.44 17.52
CA ASN A 89 24.42 -9.48 18.73
C ASN A 89 23.61 -9.75 20.01
N SER A 90 22.27 -9.76 19.94
CA SER A 90 21.43 -9.98 21.13
C SER A 90 21.35 -11.44 21.58
N GLY A 91 21.74 -12.40 20.73
CA GLY A 91 21.68 -13.83 21.00
C GLY A 91 20.30 -14.47 20.78
N VAL A 92 19.23 -13.66 20.71
CA VAL A 92 17.85 -14.12 20.52
C VAL A 92 17.64 -14.94 19.25
N LEU A 93 18.48 -14.74 18.23
CA LEU A 93 18.40 -15.47 16.96
C LEU A 93 18.59 -16.98 17.12
N GLY A 94 19.23 -17.45 18.20
CA GLY A 94 19.33 -18.88 18.51
C GLY A 94 18.03 -19.48 19.03
N GLU A 95 17.11 -18.67 19.54
CA GLU A 95 15.80 -19.09 20.05
C GLU A 95 14.74 -19.12 18.94
N VAL A 96 14.96 -18.35 17.87
CA VAL A 96 14.08 -18.27 16.70
C VAL A 96 14.22 -19.52 15.83
N ASN A 97 13.29 -20.46 15.99
CA ASN A 97 13.27 -21.74 15.27
C ASN A 97 12.08 -21.84 14.30
N GLY A 98 11.94 -20.86 13.40
CA GLY A 98 10.79 -20.79 12.50
C GLY A 98 10.93 -19.74 11.40
N VAL A 99 9.82 -19.50 10.71
CA VAL A 99 9.74 -18.48 9.65
C VAL A 99 9.40 -17.12 10.27
N VAL A 100 10.11 -16.08 9.84
CA VAL A 100 9.92 -14.71 10.31
C VAL A 100 9.19 -13.90 9.24
N LEU A 101 8.07 -13.29 9.62
CA LEU A 101 7.43 -12.24 8.85
C LEU A 101 8.15 -10.92 9.13
N LEU A 102 8.73 -10.31 8.10
CA LEU A 102 9.22 -8.94 8.20
C LEU A 102 8.11 -7.96 7.79
N ASP A 103 7.65 -7.14 8.74
CA ASP A 103 6.74 -6.02 8.47
C ASP A 103 7.48 -4.87 7.77
N GLU A 104 6.75 -4.10 6.97
CA GLU A 104 7.28 -2.86 6.40
C GLU A 104 7.47 -1.84 7.54
N ILE A 105 8.63 -1.18 7.56
CA ILE A 105 8.94 -0.20 8.59
C ILE A 105 7.90 0.92 8.53
N ARG A 106 7.26 1.20 9.66
CA ARG A 106 6.24 2.24 9.75
C ARG A 106 6.90 3.61 9.80
N ASN A 107 6.51 4.49 8.88
CA ASN A 107 6.96 5.87 8.91
C ASN A 107 6.15 6.70 9.92
N LEU A 108 6.80 7.09 11.00
CA LEU A 108 6.31 8.00 12.04
C LEU A 108 7.16 9.28 12.12
N ALA A 109 8.05 9.53 11.15
CA ALA A 109 8.97 10.65 11.17
C ALA A 109 8.34 11.98 10.71
N GLY A 110 7.05 11.99 10.39
CA GLY A 110 6.29 13.17 9.95
C GLY A 110 6.74 13.74 8.60
N SER A 111 7.59 13.04 7.87
CA SER A 111 8.12 13.44 6.56
C SER A 111 8.20 12.22 5.63
N PRO A 112 8.08 12.39 4.30
CA PRO A 112 8.25 11.28 3.37
C PRO A 112 9.66 10.67 3.50
N VAL A 113 9.71 9.37 3.80
CA VAL A 113 10.93 8.57 3.88
C VAL A 113 10.67 7.25 3.16
N ASP A 114 11.66 6.77 2.41
CA ASP A 114 11.59 5.46 1.78
C ASP A 114 11.82 4.34 2.81
N THR A 115 10.76 4.00 3.54
CA THR A 115 10.81 2.91 4.53
C THR A 115 10.90 1.54 3.87
N ARG A 116 10.48 1.41 2.61
CA ARG A 116 10.58 0.15 1.85
C ARG A 116 12.03 -0.24 1.60
N GLY A 117 12.88 0.69 1.16
CA GLY A 117 14.31 0.46 1.01
C GLY A 117 14.98 0.09 2.33
N LEU A 118 14.57 0.72 3.44
CA LEU A 118 15.05 0.37 4.78
C LEU A 118 14.64 -1.05 5.20
N THR A 119 13.40 -1.44 4.91
CA THR A 119 12.94 -2.81 5.18
C THR A 119 13.71 -3.82 4.33
N GLU A 120 13.97 -3.53 3.06
CA GLU A 120 14.76 -4.40 2.19
C GLU A 120 16.18 -4.57 2.69
N ARG A 121 16.83 -3.46 3.08
CA ARG A 121 18.18 -3.50 3.67
C ARG A 121 18.20 -4.32 4.96
N LEU A 122 17.25 -4.09 5.86
CA LEU A 122 17.12 -4.87 7.10
C LEU A 122 16.95 -6.36 6.79
N ARG A 123 16.12 -6.72 5.80
CA ARG A 123 15.96 -8.11 5.34
C ARG A 123 17.26 -8.69 4.83
N ALA A 124 17.95 -7.98 3.93
CA ALA A 124 19.21 -8.43 3.35
C ALA A 124 20.28 -8.69 4.41
N ASN A 125 20.39 -7.82 5.41
CA ASN A 125 21.34 -7.96 6.51
C ASN A 125 21.07 -9.15 7.44
N LEU A 126 19.82 -9.63 7.45
CA LEU A 126 19.35 -10.71 8.32
C LEU A 126 19.08 -12.02 7.56
N ALA A 127 19.12 -12.03 6.23
CA ALA A 127 18.76 -13.19 5.40
C ALA A 127 19.66 -14.42 5.64
N GLY A 128 20.88 -14.22 6.13
CA GLY A 128 21.78 -15.30 6.52
C GLY A 128 21.53 -15.87 7.92
N SER A 129 20.74 -15.20 8.76
CA SER A 129 20.50 -15.58 10.15
C SER A 129 19.03 -15.93 10.44
N LEU A 130 18.10 -15.43 9.63
CA LEU A 130 16.67 -15.63 9.76
C LEU A 130 16.08 -16.18 8.46
N ARG A 131 15.05 -17.02 8.60
CA ARG A 131 14.28 -17.54 7.45
C ARG A 131 13.06 -16.64 7.27
N PHE A 132 13.05 -15.83 6.22
CA PHE A 132 11.93 -14.91 5.99
C PHE A 132 10.78 -15.58 5.23
N ALA A 133 9.55 -15.16 5.55
CA ALA A 133 8.37 -15.48 4.76
C ALA A 133 8.50 -14.93 3.33
N ASP A 134 7.88 -15.62 2.37
CA ASP A 134 7.90 -15.22 0.97
C ASP A 134 7.31 -13.81 0.79
N SER A 135 8.10 -12.89 0.24
CA SER A 135 7.72 -11.48 0.13
C SER A 135 6.54 -11.25 -0.79
N ALA A 136 6.38 -12.03 -1.86
CA ALA A 136 5.24 -11.93 -2.76
C ALA A 136 3.94 -12.40 -2.09
N ARG A 137 4.01 -13.49 -1.32
CA ARG A 137 2.89 -13.95 -0.48
C ARG A 137 2.52 -12.92 0.58
N VAL A 138 3.51 -12.35 1.27
CA VAL A 138 3.25 -11.32 2.29
C VAL A 138 2.59 -10.09 1.69
N SER A 139 3.09 -9.59 0.55
CA SER A 139 2.53 -8.43 -0.14
C SER A 139 1.10 -8.67 -0.63
N SER A 140 0.80 -9.82 -1.22
CA SER A 140 -0.56 -10.15 -1.67
C SER A 140 -1.56 -10.26 -0.51
N LEU A 141 -1.17 -10.93 0.59
CA LEU A 141 -1.98 -11.01 1.80
C LEU A 141 -2.18 -9.62 2.44
N ARG A 142 -1.12 -8.80 2.53
CA ARG A 142 -1.23 -7.41 3.02
C ARG A 142 -2.24 -6.61 2.21
N GLN A 143 -2.20 -6.72 0.88
CA GLN A 143 -3.11 -5.97 0.03
C GLN A 143 -4.57 -6.35 0.32
N GLN A 144 -4.86 -7.64 0.53
CA GLN A 144 -6.18 -8.12 0.94
C GLN A 144 -6.60 -7.59 2.32
N LEU A 145 -5.68 -7.55 3.29
CA LEU A 145 -5.95 -7.02 4.63
C LEU A 145 -6.10 -5.48 4.65
N ALA A 146 -5.35 -4.77 3.81
CA ALA A 146 -5.36 -3.31 3.72
C ALA A 146 -6.72 -2.78 3.22
N TYR A 147 -7.40 -3.52 2.33
CA TYR A 147 -8.76 -3.18 1.88
C TYR A 147 -9.80 -3.27 3.00
N GLN A 148 -9.53 -4.01 4.08
CA GLN A 148 -10.49 -4.25 5.16
C GLN A 148 -10.32 -3.32 6.37
N ASP A 149 -9.08 -2.89 6.68
CA ASP A 149 -8.82 -2.16 7.94
C ASP A 149 -7.94 -0.91 7.79
N GLY A 150 -7.33 -0.66 6.63
CA GLY A 150 -6.53 0.56 6.34
C GLY A 150 -5.31 0.83 7.26
N ARG A 151 -5.15 0.06 8.34
CA ARG A 151 -4.11 0.20 9.36
C ARG A 151 -3.50 -1.18 9.61
N ALA A 152 -2.18 -1.28 9.45
CA ALA A 152 -1.45 -2.45 9.90
C ALA A 152 -1.41 -2.42 11.44
N ASP A 153 -2.43 -2.96 12.09
CA ASP A 153 -2.44 -3.14 13.55
C ASP A 153 -1.71 -4.43 13.94
N MET A 154 -1.28 -4.58 15.19
CA MET A 154 -0.57 -5.79 15.62
C MET A 154 -1.42 -7.05 15.43
N ALA A 155 -2.74 -6.94 15.63
CA ALA A 155 -3.67 -8.03 15.33
C ALA A 155 -3.68 -8.41 13.83
N ALA A 156 -3.54 -7.42 12.94
CA ALA A 156 -3.44 -7.66 11.50
C ALA A 156 -2.11 -8.34 11.13
N LEU A 157 -1.01 -7.96 11.79
CA LEU A 157 0.31 -8.59 11.61
C LEU A 157 0.35 -10.03 12.11
N VAL A 158 -0.26 -10.32 13.26
CA VAL A 158 -0.42 -11.70 13.76
C VAL A 158 -1.22 -12.53 12.77
N ARG A 159 -2.35 -12.01 12.26
CA ARG A 159 -3.16 -12.69 11.24
C ARG A 159 -2.37 -12.92 9.95
N LEU A 160 -1.64 -11.92 9.48
CA LEU A 160 -0.78 -11.99 8.31
C LEU A 160 0.34 -13.03 8.50
N GLY A 161 0.96 -13.06 9.68
CA GLY A 161 1.98 -14.03 10.04
C GLY A 161 1.44 -15.46 9.97
N ARG A 162 0.29 -15.71 10.63
CA ARG A 162 -0.37 -17.03 10.57
C ARG A 162 -0.75 -17.45 9.15
N GLN A 163 -1.24 -16.53 8.31
CA GLN A 163 -1.61 -16.82 6.92
C GLN A 163 -0.40 -17.00 5.99
N SER A 164 0.72 -16.34 6.29
CA SER A 164 1.97 -16.48 5.55
C SER A 164 2.80 -17.70 5.98
N GLY A 165 2.43 -18.34 7.09
CA GLY A 165 3.16 -19.46 7.70
C GLY A 165 4.37 -19.00 8.51
N ALA A 166 4.37 -17.75 8.98
CA ALA A 166 5.36 -17.23 9.91
C ALA A 166 5.00 -17.59 11.36
N ASP A 167 6.04 -17.88 12.13
CA ASP A 167 5.99 -18.16 13.57
C ASP A 167 6.36 -16.90 14.39
N TYR A 168 7.12 -15.99 13.77
CA TYR A 168 7.57 -14.75 14.38
C TYR A 168 7.28 -13.55 13.49
N VAL A 169 7.13 -12.36 14.10
CA VAL A 169 7.05 -11.07 13.40
C VAL A 169 8.21 -10.20 13.83
N LEU A 170 8.98 -9.71 12.87
CA LEU A 170 9.91 -8.60 13.04
C LEU A 170 9.25 -7.33 12.50
N SER A 171 8.99 -6.37 13.39
CA SER A 171 8.39 -5.08 13.05
C SER A 171 9.33 -3.93 13.37
N GLY A 172 9.12 -2.79 12.73
CA GLY A 172 9.95 -1.62 12.96
C GLY A 172 9.24 -0.29 12.73
N ASN A 173 9.67 0.72 13.47
CA ASN A 173 9.06 2.04 13.50
C ASN A 173 10.16 3.10 13.35
N LEU A 174 10.04 3.94 12.33
CA LEU A 174 10.94 5.06 12.10
C LEU A 174 10.32 6.34 12.65
N ASN A 175 10.94 6.91 13.68
CA ASN A 175 10.51 8.15 14.32
C ASN A 175 11.49 9.28 14.04
N ARG A 176 11.02 10.53 14.14
CA ARG A 176 11.90 11.70 14.14
C ARG A 176 12.52 11.87 15.53
N SER A 177 13.83 12.06 15.59
CA SER A 177 14.55 12.28 16.85
C SER A 177 15.45 13.51 16.73
N GLY A 178 14.96 14.65 17.23
CA GLY A 178 15.64 15.94 17.10
C GLY A 178 15.88 16.32 15.62
N THR A 179 17.15 16.48 15.26
CA THR A 179 17.58 16.77 13.88
C THR A 179 17.68 15.54 12.98
N GLY A 180 17.53 14.34 13.53
CA GLY A 180 17.70 13.08 12.83
C GLY A 180 16.51 12.11 12.95
N PHE A 181 16.82 10.82 12.89
CA PHE A 181 15.84 9.73 12.92
C PHE A 181 16.21 8.67 13.97
N SER A 182 15.20 7.96 14.45
CA SER A 182 15.36 6.78 15.30
C SER A 182 14.54 5.63 14.73
N LEU A 183 15.21 4.52 14.45
CA LEU A 183 14.59 3.27 14.02
C LEU A 183 14.49 2.32 15.21
N GLN A 184 13.28 1.98 15.60
CA GLN A 184 12.98 0.98 16.62
C GLN A 184 12.63 -0.33 15.93
N GLY A 185 13.08 -1.45 16.49
CA GLY A 185 12.79 -2.80 15.99
C GLY A 185 12.29 -3.69 17.11
N GLN A 186 11.36 -4.58 16.80
CA GLN A 186 10.79 -5.53 17.74
C GLN A 186 10.55 -6.88 17.07
N LEU A 187 11.03 -7.95 17.71
CA LEU A 187 10.80 -9.33 17.34
C LEU A 187 9.82 -9.96 18.33
N MET A 188 8.76 -10.56 17.82
CA MET A 188 7.68 -11.14 18.62
C MET A 188 7.32 -12.53 18.10
N GLU A 189 7.05 -13.47 19.00
CA GLU A 189 6.46 -14.77 18.68
C GLU A 189 4.95 -14.63 18.48
N ILE A 190 4.42 -15.16 17.36
CA ILE A 190 3.01 -15.04 16.99
C ILE A 190 2.11 -15.88 17.89
N ALA A 191 2.59 -17.06 18.33
CA ALA A 191 1.78 -18.03 19.07
C ALA A 191 1.40 -17.53 20.47
N SER A 192 2.37 -16.97 21.19
CA SER A 192 2.23 -16.47 22.55
C SER A 192 1.97 -14.95 22.62
N GLY A 193 2.40 -14.20 21.59
CA GLY A 193 2.52 -12.75 21.65
C GLY A 193 3.72 -12.26 22.45
N GLU A 194 4.65 -13.15 22.81
CA GLU A 194 5.85 -12.81 23.57
C GLU A 194 6.84 -11.99 22.74
N VAL A 195 7.36 -10.93 23.35
CA VAL A 195 8.38 -10.08 22.73
C VAL A 195 9.75 -10.61 23.11
N LEU A 196 10.41 -11.25 22.14
CA LEU A 196 11.72 -11.87 22.34
C LEU A 196 12.85 -10.86 22.30
N TRP A 197 12.67 -9.78 21.53
CA TRP A 197 13.67 -8.72 21.41
C TRP A 197 13.04 -7.39 21.04
N SER A 198 13.60 -6.32 21.58
CA SER A 198 13.26 -4.94 21.22
C SER A 198 14.48 -4.05 21.46
N ASP A 199 14.83 -3.24 20.47
CA ASP A 199 15.94 -2.29 20.55
C ASP A 199 15.68 -1.09 19.62
N SER A 200 16.55 -0.09 19.68
CA SER A 200 16.45 1.08 18.81
C SER A 200 17.82 1.65 18.47
N VAL A 201 17.94 2.16 17.25
CA VAL A 201 19.13 2.85 16.76
C VAL A 201 18.74 4.26 16.35
N SER A 202 19.57 5.24 16.68
CA SER A 202 19.35 6.65 16.32
C SER A 202 20.57 7.20 15.57
N GLY A 203 20.31 8.17 14.70
CA GLY A 203 21.28 8.79 13.82
C GLY A 203 20.77 10.13 13.29
N ARG A 204 21.65 10.92 12.66
CA ARG A 204 21.30 12.23 12.11
C ARG A 204 20.86 12.16 10.66
#